data_AF-X1HQU5-F1
#
_entry.id   AF-X1HQU5-F1
#
_cell.length_a   1.000
_cell.length_b   1.000
_cell.length_c   1.000
_cell.angle_alpha   90.00
_cell.angle_beta   90.00
_cell.angle_gamma   90.00
#
_symmetry.space_group_name_H-M   'P 1'
#
loop_
_entity.id
_entity.type
_entity.pdbx_description
1 polymer ?
#
loop_
_entity_poly.entity_id
_entity_poly.type
_entity_poly.pdbx_seq_one_letter_code
_entity_poly.pdbx_strand_id
1 'polypeptide(L)' 'QADTGLTGRKIIADTYGGVGSHGGGCFSGKDPTKVDRSGSYMARYIAKNLVAAGILEKCEIQLAYVIGRN' A
#
# COMPACT_ATOMS: atom_id res chain seq x y z
N GLN A 1 15.13 28.44 -6.83
CA GLN A 1 14.16 27.38 -6.50
C GLN A 1 14.02 26.52 -7.76
N ALA A 2 14.34 25.22 -7.71
CA ALA A 2 14.58 24.41 -8.92
C ALA A 2 13.59 23.25 -9.16
N ASP A 3 12.81 22.85 -8.14
CA ASP A 3 11.83 21.76 -8.25
C ASP A 3 10.60 22.04 -7.38
N THR A 4 9.46 21.49 -7.78
CA THR A 4 8.19 21.56 -7.03
C THR A 4 7.76 20.16 -6.62
N GLY A 5 7.67 19.93 -5.31
CA GLY A 5 7.16 18.70 -4.74
C GLY A 5 5.65 18.74 -4.52
N LEU A 6 4.97 17.60 -4.74
CA LEU A 6 3.57 17.39 -4.32
C LEU A 6 3.46 16.10 -3.50
N THR A 7 2.54 16.10 -2.53
CA THR A 7 2.18 14.92 -1.74
C THR A 7 1.74 13.77 -2.66
N GLY A 8 2.21 12.56 -2.37
CA GLY A 8 1.84 11.37 -3.16
C GLY A 8 2.52 11.25 -4.52
N ARG A 9 3.61 11.98 -4.78
CA ARG A 9 4.41 11.84 -6.02
C ARG A 9 5.55 10.84 -5.92
N LYS A 10 5.64 10.10 -4.81
CA LYS A 10 6.69 9.10 -4.54
C LYS A 10 6.11 7.75 -4.08
N ILE A 11 4.91 7.39 -4.52
CA ILE A 11 4.18 6.18 -4.07
C ILE A 11 4.94 4.86 -4.26
N ILE A 12 5.78 4.74 -5.29
CA ILE A 12 6.62 3.54 -5.47
C ILE A 12 7.78 3.50 -4.47
N ALA A 13 8.33 4.66 -4.11
CA ALA A 13 9.34 4.77 -3.07
C ALA A 13 8.74 4.57 -1.66
N ASP A 14 7.50 5.00 -1.44
CA ASP A 14 6.76 4.77 -0.19
C ASP A 14 6.39 3.28 0.02
N THR A 15 6.50 2.45 -1.01
CA THR A 15 6.09 1.04 -0.98
C THR A 15 7.26 0.10 -1.22
N TYR A 16 7.20 -0.70 -2.28
CA TYR A 16 8.08 -1.87 -2.46
C TYR A 16 9.15 -1.64 -3.53
N GLY A 17 9.46 -0.39 -3.87
CA GLY A 17 10.55 -0.04 -4.78
C GLY A 17 10.39 -0.62 -6.20
N GLY A 18 9.16 -0.85 -6.64
CA GLY A 18 8.84 -1.43 -7.96
C GLY A 18 8.89 -2.96 -8.02
N VAL A 19 9.17 -3.65 -6.91
CA VAL A 19 9.20 -5.13 -6.85
C VAL A 19 7.79 -5.73 -6.75
N GLY A 20 6.85 -5.00 -6.14
CA GLY A 20 5.46 -5.40 -5.99
C GLY A 20 4.51 -4.39 -6.65
N SER A 21 3.32 -4.85 -7.00
CA SER A 21 2.30 -4.04 -7.66
C SER A 21 1.80 -2.89 -6.78
N HIS A 22 1.29 -1.82 -7.41
CA HIS A 22 0.75 -0.66 -6.71
C HIS A 22 -0.61 -0.25 -7.30
N GLY A 23 -1.64 -0.13 -6.45
CA GLY A 23 -3.00 0.23 -6.87
C GLY A 23 -3.23 1.71 -7.22
N GLY A 24 -2.24 2.57 -6.96
CA GLY A 24 -2.21 3.98 -7.37
C GLY A 24 -2.54 5.00 -6.27
N GLY A 25 -3.14 4.56 -5.16
CA GLY A 25 -3.50 5.44 -4.04
C GLY A 25 -2.30 5.92 -3.22
N CYS A 26 -2.16 7.24 -3.00
CA CYS A 26 -1.15 7.78 -2.08
C CYS A 26 -1.55 7.59 -0.61
N PHE A 27 -0.56 7.56 0.29
CA PHE A 27 -0.80 7.38 1.73
C PHE A 27 -0.89 8.70 2.49
N SER A 28 0.09 9.58 2.33
CA SER A 28 0.22 10.81 3.13
C SER A 28 -1.00 11.74 3.04
N GLY A 29 -1.39 12.33 4.17
CA GLY A 29 -2.54 13.25 4.26
C GLY A 29 -3.93 12.60 4.41
N LYS A 30 -4.02 11.26 4.45
CA LYS A 30 -5.30 10.54 4.56
C LYS A 30 -5.51 9.93 5.94
N ASP A 31 -6.69 10.11 6.55
CA ASP A 31 -7.05 9.37 7.76
C ASP A 31 -7.38 7.88 7.45
N PRO A 32 -7.49 7.01 8.48
CA PRO A 32 -7.63 5.57 8.28
C PRO A 32 -8.89 5.11 7.54
N THR A 33 -9.92 5.97 7.38
CA THR A 33 -11.12 5.60 6.60
C THR A 33 -10.85 5.52 5.10
N LYS A 34 -9.68 5.98 4.65
CA LYS A 34 -9.30 5.98 3.23
C LYS A 34 -8.54 4.69 2.94
N VAL A 35 -9.21 3.77 2.27
CA VAL A 35 -8.75 2.40 2.02
C VAL A 35 -7.44 2.31 1.23
N ASP A 36 -7.07 3.36 0.47
CA ASP A 36 -5.74 3.47 -0.14
C ASP A 36 -4.61 3.28 0.89
N ARG A 37 -4.79 3.82 2.11
CA ARG A 37 -3.82 3.70 3.20
C ARG A 37 -4.11 2.47 4.05
N SER A 38 -5.32 2.38 4.61
CA SER A 38 -5.65 1.31 5.56
C SER A 38 -5.66 -0.08 4.93
N GLY A 39 -6.21 -0.21 3.72
CA GLY A 39 -6.18 -1.45 2.94
C GLY A 39 -4.76 -1.88 2.55
N SER A 40 -3.91 -0.93 2.12
CA SER A 40 -2.50 -1.21 1.81
C SER A 40 -1.71 -1.70 3.04
N TYR A 41 -1.95 -1.10 4.20
CA TYR A 41 -1.30 -1.54 5.45
C TYR A 41 -1.82 -2.90 5.92
N MET A 42 -3.10 -3.20 5.72
CA MET A 42 -3.66 -4.53 5.99
C MET A 42 -3.05 -5.59 5.05
N ALA A 43 -2.97 -5.31 3.75
CA ALA A 43 -2.33 -6.20 2.79
C ALA A 43 -0.87 -6.49 3.16
N ARG A 44 -0.11 -5.47 3.60
CA ARG A 44 1.25 -5.64 4.13
C ARG A 44 1.27 -6.51 5.38
N TYR A 45 0.37 -6.29 6.32
CA TYR A 45 0.27 -7.07 7.54
C TYR A 45 0.05 -8.56 7.23
N ILE A 46 -0.90 -8.87 6.34
CA ILE A 46 -1.18 -10.24 5.91
C ILE A 46 0.07 -10.86 5.26
N ALA A 47 0.64 -10.19 4.24
CA ALA A 47 1.79 -10.71 3.51
C ALA A 47 3.01 -10.95 4.42
N LYS A 48 3.30 -10.00 5.33
CA LYS A 48 4.41 -10.13 6.29
C LYS A 48 4.22 -11.35 7.19
N ASN A 49 3.01 -11.58 7.69
CA ASN A 49 2.74 -12.70 8.61
C ASN A 49 2.77 -14.05 7.90
N LEU A 50 2.28 -14.16 6.66
CA LEU A 50 2.36 -15.40 5.89
C LEU A 50 3.82 -15.83 5.64
N VAL A 51 4.68 -14.86 5.29
CA VAL A 51 6.11 -15.12 5.10
C VAL A 51 6.79 -15.45 6.44
N ALA A 52 6.49 -14.70 7.51
CA ALA A 52 7.06 -14.96 8.84
C ALA A 52 6.63 -16.32 9.42
N ALA A 53 5.45 -16.82 9.06
CA ALA A 53 4.96 -18.14 9.45
C ALA A 53 5.61 -19.29 8.64
N GLY A 54 6.47 -19.00 7.66
CA GLY A 54 7.14 -20.00 6.83
C GLY A 54 6.21 -20.67 5.80
N ILE A 55 5.04 -20.09 5.54
CA ILE A 55 4.07 -20.66 4.58
C ILE A 55 4.56 -20.43 3.14
N LEU A 56 5.17 -19.27 2.89
CA LEU A 56 5.61 -18.82 1.56
C LEU A 56 6.92 -18.03 1.71
N GLU A 57 7.79 -18.06 0.71
CA GLU A 57 9.02 -17.23 0.69
C GLU A 57 8.76 -15.79 0.22
N LYS A 58 7.75 -15.60 -0.64
CA LYS A 58 7.32 -14.29 -1.15
C LYS A 58 5.80 -14.28 -1.29
N CYS A 59 5.19 -13.14 -1.00
CA CYS A 59 3.74 -12.97 -1.09
C CYS A 59 3.40 -11.56 -1.54
N GLU A 60 2.44 -11.45 -2.45
CA GLU A 60 1.77 -10.20 -2.82
C GLU A 60 0.26 -10.38 -2.60
N ILE A 61 -0.38 -9.39 -1.98
CA ILE A 61 -1.80 -9.42 -1.65
C ILE A 61 -2.47 -8.23 -2.34
N GLN A 62 -3.51 -8.51 -3.13
CA GLN A 62 -4.33 -7.50 -3.78
C GLN A 62 -5.73 -7.47 -3.15
N LEU A 63 -6.17 -6.28 -2.74
CA LEU A 63 -7.50 -6.03 -2.18
C LEU A 63 -8.22 -5.00 -3.05
N ALA A 64 -9.53 -5.14 -3.18
CA ALA A 64 -10.40 -4.20 -3.88
C ALA A 64 -11.56 -3.80 -2.97
N TYR A 65 -11.95 -2.53 -3.02
CA TYR A 65 -13.00 -1.96 -2.19
C TYR A 65 -14.03 -1.22 -3.05
N VAL A 66 -15.25 -1.15 -2.55
CA VAL A 66 -16.33 -0.32 -3.10
C VAL A 66 -16.69 0.71 -2.05
N ILE A 67 -16.79 1.98 -2.45
CA ILE A 67 -17.13 3.08 -1.53
C ILE A 67 -18.47 2.81 -0.82
N GLY A 68 -18.50 3.01 0.50
CA GLY A 68 -19.70 2.82 1.32
C GLY A 68 -20.11 1.36 1.56
N ARG A 69 -19.28 0.38 1.16
CA ARG A 69 -19.49 -1.04 1.44
C ARG A 69 -18.50 -1.53 2.51
N ASN A 70 -19.00 -2.38 3.40
CA ASN A 70 -18.21 -3.19 4.32
C ASN A 70 -18.10 -4.62 3.77
#